data_AF-A0A498FCM1-F1
#
_entry.id   AF-A0A498FCM1-F1
#
_cell.length_a   1.000
_cell.length_b   1.000
_cell.length_c   1.000
_cell.angle_alpha   90.00
_cell.angle_beta   90.00
_cell.angle_gamma   90.00
#
_symmetry.space_group_name_H-M   'P 1'
#
loop_
_entity.id
_entity.type
_entity.pdbx_description
1 polymer ?
#
loop_
_entity_poly.entity_id
_entity_poly.type
_entity_poly.pdbx_seq_one_letter_code
_entity_poly.pdbx_strand_id
1 'polypeptide(L)'
;MSRPATDRAQSETVGVILLVAVFVVSASAIGVAYVGGVGSDTDEIVTSADLSADGTDLRVDHLGGDALPNEALAVVVRADGNATRFPFAPPAGEFSPGDRRTF
;
A
#
# COMPACT_ATOMS: atom_id res chain seq x y z
N MET A 1 18.01 -63.91 -32.75
CA MET A 1 17.35 -63.68 -31.45
C MET A 1 17.21 -62.17 -31.28
N SER A 2 16.06 -61.59 -31.62
CA SER A 2 15.83 -60.14 -31.59
C SER A 2 15.43 -59.70 -30.19
N ARG A 3 16.12 -58.70 -29.64
CA ARG A 3 15.81 -58.11 -28.34
C ARG A 3 14.66 -57.11 -28.55
N PRO A 4 13.56 -57.17 -27.77
CA PRO A 4 12.57 -56.10 -27.82
C PRO A 4 13.25 -54.82 -27.33
N ALA A 5 13.33 -53.82 -28.21
CA ALA A 5 13.57 -52.45 -27.78
C ALA A 5 12.31 -52.07 -26.99
N THR A 6 12.40 -52.14 -25.66
CA THR A 6 11.40 -51.53 -24.79
C THR A 6 11.39 -50.04 -25.13
N ASP A 7 10.42 -49.67 -25.95
CA ASP A 7 10.05 -48.31 -26.25
C ASP A 7 9.76 -47.65 -24.90
N ARG A 8 10.74 -46.88 -24.40
CA ARG A 8 10.58 -46.12 -23.17
C ARG A 8 9.74 -44.92 -23.54
N ALA A 9 8.44 -45.15 -23.76
CA ALA A 9 7.45 -44.10 -23.78
C ALA A 9 7.43 -43.50 -22.37
N GLN A 10 8.30 -42.51 -22.13
CA GLN A 10 8.10 -41.60 -21.02
C GLN A 10 6.69 -41.04 -21.20
N SER A 11 5.83 -41.31 -20.23
CA SER A 11 4.44 -40.90 -20.26
C SER A 11 4.40 -39.39 -20.50
N GLU A 12 3.97 -39.01 -21.70
CA GLU A 12 3.84 -37.62 -22.15
C GLU A 12 3.07 -36.81 -21.09
N THR A 13 2.04 -37.43 -20.49
CA THR A 13 1.25 -36.87 -19.40
C THR A 13 2.08 -36.56 -18.15
N VAL A 14 3.01 -37.43 -17.77
CA VAL A 14 3.90 -37.19 -16.62
C VAL A 14 4.84 -36.02 -16.90
N GLY A 15 5.36 -35.92 -18.14
CA GLY A 15 6.15 -34.76 -18.57
C GLY A 15 5.37 -33.45 -18.48
N VAL A 16 4.12 -33.45 -18.95
CA VAL A 16 3.23 -32.28 -18.88
C VAL A 16 2.92 -31.89 -17.44
N ILE A 17 2.60 -32.85 -16.57
CA ILE A 17 2.32 -32.58 -15.15
C ILE A 17 3.54 -31.96 -14.46
N LEU A 18 4.74 -32.50 -14.72
CA LEU A 18 5.97 -31.97 -14.15
C LEU A 18 6.26 -30.55 -14.67
N LEU A 19 6.06 -30.30 -15.96
CA LEU A 19 6.24 -28.96 -16.54
C LEU A 19 5.29 -27.94 -15.92
N VAL A 20 4.02 -28.29 -15.76
CA VAL A 20 3.01 -27.41 -15.13
C VAL A 20 3.37 -27.15 -13.66
N ALA A 21 3.79 -28.18 -12.92
CA ALA A 21 4.21 -28.02 -11.53
C ALA A 21 5.40 -27.07 -11.40
N VAL A 22 6.43 -27.23 -12.23
CA VAL A 22 7.60 -26.33 -12.25
C VAL A 22 7.17 -24.91 -12.61
N PHE A 23 6.34 -24.75 -13.65
CA PHE A 23 5.84 -23.44 -14.06
C PHE A 23 5.08 -22.73 -12.93
N VAL A 24 4.19 -23.43 -12.23
CA VAL A 24 3.42 -22.87 -11.11
C VAL A 24 4.35 -22.44 -9.97
N VAL A 25 5.34 -23.26 -9.61
CA VAL A 25 6.32 -22.92 -8.56
C VAL A 25 7.15 -21.70 -8.96
N SER A 26 7.66 -21.65 -10.20
CA SER A 26 8.43 -20.52 -10.70
C SER A 26 7.61 -19.23 -10.78
N ALA A 27 6.40 -19.30 -11.33
CA ALA A 27 5.50 -18.15 -11.43
C ALA A 27 5.08 -17.64 -10.04
N SER A 28 4.82 -18.54 -9.10
CA SER A 28 4.47 -18.17 -7.72
C SER A 28 5.65 -17.50 -7.01
N ALA A 29 6.87 -18.02 -7.18
CA ALA A 29 8.07 -17.42 -6.60
C ALA A 29 8.32 -16.00 -7.16
N ILE A 30 8.18 -15.81 -8.47
CA ILE A 30 8.31 -14.50 -9.11
C ILE A 30 7.19 -13.56 -8.64
N GLY A 31 5.94 -14.05 -8.57
CA GLY A 31 4.80 -13.27 -8.11
C GLY A 31 4.97 -12.80 -6.66
N VAL A 32 5.40 -13.68 -5.76
CA VAL A 32 5.69 -13.34 -4.36
C VAL A 32 6.86 -12.36 -4.26
N ALA A 33 7.92 -12.54 -5.05
CA ALA A 33 9.06 -11.62 -5.04
C ALA A 33 8.68 -10.22 -5.55
N TYR A 34 7.89 -10.12 -6.61
CA TYR A 34 7.46 -8.84 -7.17
C TYR A 34 6.42 -8.12 -6.32
N VAL A 35 5.43 -8.86 -5.81
CA VAL A 35 4.36 -8.28 -4.97
C VAL A 35 4.85 -8.02 -3.55
N GLY A 36 5.75 -8.86 -3.02
CA GLY A 36 6.39 -8.65 -1.72
C GLY A 36 7.48 -7.57 -1.74
N GLY A 37 8.13 -7.36 -2.89
CA GLY A 37 9.16 -6.33 -3.08
C GLY A 37 8.63 -4.92 -3.37
N VAL A 38 7.31 -4.75 -3.55
CA VAL A 38 6.64 -3.43 -3.46
C VAL A 38 6.16 -3.12 -2.04
N GLY A 39 6.73 -3.78 -1.03
CA GLY A 39 6.78 -3.23 0.33
C GLY A 39 7.69 -2.00 0.29
N SER A 40 7.14 -0.86 0.68
CA SER A 40 7.78 0.46 0.71
C SER A 40 9.18 0.41 1.34
N ASP A 41 10.22 0.39 0.49
CA ASP A 41 11.63 0.56 0.86
C ASP A 41 11.97 2.00 1.29
N THR A 42 10.95 2.84 1.44
CA THR A 42 11.05 4.20 1.95
C THR A 42 10.28 4.30 3.26
N ASP A 43 10.98 4.72 4.32
CA ASP A 43 10.46 5.19 5.62
C ASP A 43 9.61 6.49 5.46
N GLU A 44 8.95 6.63 4.31
CA GLU A 44 8.21 7.80 3.88
C GLU A 44 6.77 7.66 4.34
N ILE A 45 6.34 8.57 5.20
CA ILE A 45 4.95 8.66 5.63
C ILE A 45 4.10 9.07 4.43
N VAL A 46 3.18 8.20 4.03
CA VAL A 46 2.25 8.46 2.93
C VAL A 46 0.88 8.71 3.52
N THR A 47 0.38 9.94 3.42
CA THR A 47 -0.97 10.31 3.87
C THR A 47 -1.74 11.00 2.75
N SER A 48 -2.99 10.61 2.58
CA SER A 48 -3.97 11.28 1.72
C SER A 48 -4.97 12.01 2.61
N ALA A 49 -5.15 13.31 2.40
CA ALA A 49 -6.12 14.12 3.13
C ALA A 49 -6.91 15.04 2.19
N ASP A 50 -8.16 15.30 2.54
CA ASP A 50 -9.00 16.31 1.89
C ASP A 50 -9.09 17.56 2.77
N LEU A 51 -9.02 18.73 2.15
CA LEU A 51 -9.13 20.01 2.84
C LEU A 51 -10.26 20.83 2.22
N SER A 52 -11.21 21.25 3.06
CA SER A 52 -12.34 22.07 2.68
C SER A 52 -12.42 23.31 3.56
N ALA A 53 -12.79 24.44 2.94
CA ALA A 53 -12.96 25.72 3.60
C ALA A 53 -14.27 26.36 3.13
N ASP A 54 -15.18 26.66 4.08
CA ASP A 54 -16.43 27.36 3.81
C ASP A 54 -16.64 28.47 4.84
N GLY A 55 -16.51 29.72 4.40
CA GLY A 55 -16.57 30.89 5.28
C GLY A 55 -15.51 30.84 6.38
N THR A 56 -15.94 30.59 7.62
CA THR A 56 -15.07 30.45 8.79
C THR A 56 -14.78 29.00 9.16
N ASP A 57 -15.44 28.04 8.51
CA ASP A 57 -15.30 26.63 8.82
C ASP A 57 -14.19 26.01 7.99
N LEU A 58 -13.16 25.51 8.68
CA LEU A 58 -12.07 24.77 8.04
C LEU A 58 -12.17 23.32 8.43
N ARG A 59 -12.01 22.44 7.46
CA ARG A 59 -12.15 21.01 7.67
C ARG A 59 -11.04 20.23 6.98
N VAL A 60 -10.56 19.21 7.69
CA VAL A 60 -9.59 18.24 7.19
C VAL A 60 -10.12 16.83 7.42
N ASP A 61 -10.18 16.02 6.37
CA ASP A 61 -10.52 14.59 6.44
C ASP A 61 -9.31 13.73 6.06
N HIS A 62 -9.01 12.70 6.85
CA HIS A 62 -7.96 11.74 6.53
C HIS A 62 -8.53 10.65 5.62
N LEU A 63 -8.17 10.65 4.34
CA LEU A 63 -8.72 9.72 3.35
C LEU A 63 -8.03 8.35 3.37
N GLY A 64 -6.75 8.29 3.76
CA GLY A 64 -6.00 7.04 3.81
C GLY A 64 -4.51 7.23 4.01
N GLY A 65 -3.79 6.13 4.20
CA GLY A 65 -2.35 6.15 4.47
C GLY A 65 -2.02 6.04 5.97
N ASP A 66 -0.86 6.55 6.35
CA ASP A 66 -0.31 6.45 7.70
C ASP A 66 -0.99 7.41 8.67
N ALA A 67 -1.15 6.95 9.93
CA ALA A 67 -1.63 7.79 11.02
C ALA A 67 -0.54 8.78 11.46
N LEU A 68 -0.95 10.00 11.76
CA LEU A 68 -0.04 11.09 12.14
C LEU A 68 -0.36 11.59 13.55
N PRO A 69 0.63 11.74 14.45
CA PRO A 69 0.38 12.28 15.77
C PRO A 69 -0.13 13.73 15.70
N ASN A 70 -1.25 14.02 16.38
CA ASN A 70 -1.91 15.34 16.33
C ASN A 70 -0.97 16.48 16.76
N GLU A 71 -0.02 16.20 17.64
CA GLU A 71 0.99 17.15 18.11
C GLU A 71 2.08 17.48 17.06
N ALA A 72 2.27 16.63 16.06
CA ALA A 72 3.16 16.90 14.93
C ALA A 72 2.46 17.70 13.81
N LEU A 73 1.13 17.84 13.87
CA LEU A 73 0.33 18.52 12.87
C LEU A 73 -0.06 19.94 13.29
N ALA A 74 -0.25 20.82 12.31
CA ALA A 74 -0.85 22.13 12.50
C ALA A 74 -1.54 22.60 11.22
N VAL A 75 -2.64 23.34 11.37
CA VAL A 75 -3.29 24.01 10.25
C VAL A 75 -2.73 25.42 10.11
N VAL A 76 -2.29 25.79 8.91
CA VAL A 76 -1.77 27.14 8.63
C VAL A 76 -2.65 27.78 7.56
N VAL A 77 -3.42 28.78 7.97
CA VAL A 77 -4.26 29.58 7.07
C VAL A 77 -3.48 30.79 6.63
N ARG A 78 -3.39 31.01 5.31
CA ARG A 78 -2.73 32.18 4.74
C ARG A 78 -3.74 32.96 3.91
N ALA A 79 -3.97 34.22 4.28
CA ALA A 79 -4.88 35.12 3.60
C ALA A 79 -4.34 36.55 3.68
N ASP A 80 -4.45 37.32 2.60
CA ASP A 80 -4.07 38.74 2.54
C ASP A 80 -2.66 39.08 3.07
N GLY A 81 -1.71 38.15 2.89
CA GLY A 81 -0.33 38.30 3.39
C GLY A 81 -0.13 37.95 4.87
N ASN A 82 -1.20 37.65 5.60
CA ASN A 82 -1.16 37.18 6.98
C ASN A 82 -1.19 35.65 7.03
N ALA A 83 -0.50 35.07 8.02
CA ALA A 83 -0.53 33.65 8.31
C ALA A 83 -0.96 33.40 9.76
N THR A 84 -2.01 32.63 9.94
CA THR A 84 -2.50 32.20 11.26
C THR A 84 -2.30 30.69 11.38
N ARG A 85 -1.71 30.25 12.49
CA ARG A 85 -1.47 28.83 12.79
C ARG A 85 -2.44 28.37 13.87
N PHE A 86 -3.19 27.32 13.57
CA PHE A 86 -4.06 26.63 14.50
C PHE A 86 -3.41 25.30 14.91
N PRO A 87 -3.31 25.02 16.22
CA PRO A 87 -2.79 23.75 16.69
C PRO A 87 -3.78 22.61 16.34
N PHE A 88 -3.27 21.47 15.90
CA PHE A 88 -4.09 20.31 15.54
C PHE A 88 -4.48 19.47 16.76
N ALA A 89 -3.77 19.65 17.87
CA ALA A 89 -4.12 19.17 19.20
C ALA A 89 -4.59 20.34 20.09
N PRO A 90 -5.51 20.13 21.05
CA PRO A 90 -6.16 18.88 21.44
C PRO A 90 -7.34 18.44 20.53
N PRO A 91 -7.82 17.19 20.65
CA PRO A 91 -7.39 16.13 21.57
C PRO A 91 -6.06 15.47 21.19
N ALA A 92 -5.36 14.97 22.21
CA ALA A 92 -4.17 14.14 22.06
C ALA A 92 -4.49 12.83 21.32
N GLY A 93 -3.46 12.19 20.75
CA GLY A 93 -3.59 10.99 19.93
C GLY A 93 -3.18 11.24 18.49
N GLU A 94 -3.67 10.39 17.60
CA GLU A 94 -3.31 10.41 16.18
C GLU A 94 -4.49 10.88 15.32
N PHE A 95 -4.17 11.33 14.12
CA PHE A 95 -5.08 11.57 13.03
C PHE A 95 -4.94 10.41 12.05
N SER A 96 -5.92 9.53 12.04
CA SER A 96 -5.90 8.24 11.33
C SER A 96 -6.89 8.22 10.16
N PRO A 97 -6.76 7.29 9.20
CA PRO A 97 -7.75 7.12 8.13
C PRO A 97 -9.20 7.04 8.64
N GLY A 98 -10.06 7.89 8.08
CA GLY A 98 -11.46 8.04 8.47
C GLY A 98 -11.71 9.17 9.49
N ASP A 99 -10.66 9.71 10.11
CA ASP A 99 -10.80 10.82 11.04
C ASP A 99 -11.12 12.13 10.33
N ARG A 100 -11.77 13.01 11.10
CA ARG A 100 -12.20 14.34 10.66
C ARG A 100 -11.88 15.38 11.72
N ARG A 101 -11.34 16.50 11.27
CA ARG A 101 -11.04 17.67 12.09
C ARG A 101 -11.68 18.92 11.52
N THR A 102 -12.19 19.75 12.41
CA THR A 102 -12.75 21.07 12.11
C THR A 102 -12.05 22.11 12.99
N PHE A 103 -11.80 23.30 12.42
CA PHE A 103 -11.15 24.42 13.07
C PHE A 103 -12.01 25.67 12.97
#